data_AF-A0A1H4I096-F1
#
_entry.id   AF-A0A1H4I096-F1
#
_cell.length_a   1.000
_cell.length_b   1.000
_cell.length_c   1.000
_cell.angle_alpha   90.00
_cell.angle_beta   90.00
_cell.angle_gamma   90.00
#
_symmetry.space_group_name_H-M   'P 1'
#
loop_
_entity.id
_entity.type
_entity.pdbx_description
1 polymer ?
#
loop_
_entity_poly.entity_id
_entity_poly.type
_entity_poly.pdbx_seq_one_letter_code
_entity_poly.pdbx_strand_id
1 'polypeptide(L)'
;MHKTFISYHHQNDQDIKDRIIKKFSGGSFIDKSVSDGDINVNNSEETIMRTIREDFLADSTVTLVIVGTETAQRPFVNSEIQASLWGNNYNGLIAVVRDEIYDLIYQKSICSSLSCGCGVILRKPTKFYEKYTPELIRKNHKYDGDIAHFTDDQVFCSIVKYADFMIKPEYYIDKAFNKRKNKKMLIKKRLSENTPKIQPKKDIFGGIFKGLLYHRH
;
A
#
# COMPACT_ATOMS: atom_id res chain seq x y z
N MET A 1 17.22 8.86 10.12
CA MET A 1 15.82 9.23 9.84
C MET A 1 15.57 9.14 8.35
N HIS A 2 14.52 8.43 7.94
CA HIS A 2 14.24 8.11 6.54
C HIS A 2 13.26 9.12 5.93
N LYS A 3 13.48 9.50 4.67
CA LYS A 3 12.53 10.34 3.94
C LYS A 3 11.24 9.53 3.72
N THR A 4 10.15 10.00 4.30
CA THR A 4 8.89 9.24 4.34
C THR A 4 7.81 9.98 3.58
N PHE A 5 7.31 9.35 2.54
CA PHE A 5 6.11 9.78 1.84
C PHE A 5 4.88 9.27 2.59
N ILE A 6 3.89 10.14 2.87
CA ILE A 6 2.63 9.75 3.50
C ILE A 6 1.53 9.71 2.44
N SER A 7 0.99 8.52 2.19
CA SER A 7 -0.18 8.32 1.33
C SER A 7 -1.42 8.13 2.18
N TYR A 8 -2.47 8.91 1.92
CA TYR A 8 -3.70 8.89 2.72
C TYR A 8 -4.90 9.42 1.94
N HIS A 9 -6.10 9.23 2.48
CA HIS A 9 -7.29 9.84 1.93
C HIS A 9 -7.50 11.25 2.53
N HIS A 10 -7.22 12.30 1.74
CA HIS A 10 -7.26 13.70 2.21
C HIS A 10 -8.52 14.10 2.99
N GLN A 11 -9.72 13.70 2.53
CA GLN A 11 -10.97 14.17 3.16
C GLN A 11 -11.22 13.53 4.53
N ASN A 12 -10.83 12.26 4.73
CA ASN A 12 -11.19 11.51 5.93
C ASN A 12 -9.99 11.18 6.83
N ASP A 13 -8.75 11.36 6.39
CA ASP A 13 -7.55 10.93 7.11
C ASP A 13 -6.56 12.08 7.43
N GLN A 14 -6.95 13.33 7.20
CA GLN A 14 -6.14 14.52 7.46
C GLN A 14 -5.74 14.66 8.94
N ASP A 15 -6.67 14.42 9.86
CA ASP A 15 -6.43 14.54 11.31
C ASP A 15 -5.32 13.59 11.79
N ILE A 16 -5.27 12.37 11.25
CA ILE A 16 -4.23 11.39 11.58
C ILE A 16 -2.90 11.82 11.00
N LYS A 17 -2.88 12.25 9.73
CA LYS A 17 -1.66 12.75 9.09
C LYS A 17 -1.06 13.91 9.87
N ASP A 18 -1.88 14.89 10.27
CA ASP A 18 -1.41 16.06 11.01
C ASP A 18 -0.86 15.68 12.39
N ARG A 19 -1.49 14.71 13.08
CA ARG A 19 -0.99 14.18 14.35
C ARG A 19 0.33 13.43 14.18
N ILE A 20 0.48 12.64 13.12
CA ILE A 20 1.75 11.96 12.81
C ILE A 20 2.84 13.00 12.61
N ILE A 21 2.64 13.99 11.72
CA ILE A 21 3.63 15.05 11.46
C ILE A 21 3.98 15.83 12.73
N LYS A 22 2.97 16.19 13.54
CA LYS A 22 3.18 16.91 14.80
C LYS A 22 3.94 16.06 15.82
N LYS A 23 3.70 14.75 15.90
CA LYS A 23 4.45 13.86 16.80
C LYS A 23 5.92 13.72 16.38
N PHE A 24 6.17 13.93 15.10
CA PHE A 24 7.44 13.69 14.44
C PHE A 24 8.17 15.00 14.07
N SER A 25 7.94 16.10 14.79
CA SER A 25 8.47 17.47 14.57
C SER A 25 10.00 17.54 14.38
N GLY A 26 10.48 17.13 13.21
CA GLY A 26 11.89 16.90 12.87
C GLY A 26 12.09 15.96 11.68
N GLY A 27 11.07 15.18 11.29
CA GLY A 27 11.01 14.26 10.14
C GLY A 27 11.10 14.88 8.75
N SER A 28 11.83 14.24 7.83
CA SER A 28 11.76 14.53 6.38
C SER A 28 10.52 13.86 5.78
N PHE A 29 9.34 14.40 6.09
CA PHE A 29 8.09 13.96 5.47
C PHE A 29 7.90 14.66 4.13
N ILE A 30 7.52 13.88 3.12
CA ILE A 30 7.14 14.37 1.80
C ILE A 30 5.61 14.34 1.76
N ASP A 31 5.01 15.52 1.61
CA ASP A 31 3.57 15.76 1.60
C ASP A 31 3.11 16.22 0.21
N LYS A 32 3.60 15.52 -0.83
CA LYS A 32 3.20 15.75 -2.22
C LYS A 32 2.33 14.60 -2.67
N SER A 33 1.01 14.77 -2.62
CA SER A 33 0.06 13.80 -3.14
C SER A 33 -0.28 14.07 -4.60
N VAL A 34 -0.71 13.02 -5.29
CA VAL A 34 -1.23 13.13 -6.65
C VAL A 34 -2.69 13.58 -6.62
N SER A 35 -3.04 14.59 -7.43
CA SER A 35 -4.40 15.12 -7.59
C SER A 35 -4.93 14.95 -9.00
N ASP A 36 -6.21 15.27 -9.20
CA ASP A 36 -6.82 15.28 -10.54
C ASP A 36 -6.10 16.27 -11.46
N GLY A 37 -5.70 15.82 -12.65
CA GLY A 37 -4.99 16.63 -13.65
C GLY A 37 -3.47 16.60 -13.54
N ASP A 38 -2.91 16.13 -12.41
CA ASP A 38 -1.46 16.03 -12.21
C ASP A 38 -0.80 14.97 -13.10
N ILE A 39 -1.56 13.93 -13.46
CA ILE A 39 -1.06 12.81 -14.26
C ILE A 39 -1.77 12.79 -15.61
N ASN A 40 -0.98 12.82 -16.68
CA ASN A 40 -1.48 12.62 -18.03
C ASN A 40 -1.87 11.16 -18.26
N VAL A 41 -3.17 10.87 -18.14
CA VAL A 41 -3.76 9.54 -18.37
C VAL A 41 -3.74 9.07 -19.83
N ASN A 42 -3.20 9.85 -20.78
CA ASN A 42 -2.94 9.33 -22.13
C ASN A 42 -1.59 8.59 -22.22
N ASN A 43 -0.77 8.66 -21.17
CA ASN A 43 0.51 7.96 -21.11
C ASN A 43 0.32 6.47 -20.80
N SER A 44 1.34 5.65 -21.10
CA SER A 44 1.38 4.23 -20.70
C SER A 44 1.43 4.09 -19.16
N GLU A 45 1.01 2.94 -18.64
CA GLU A 45 1.08 2.65 -17.19
C GLU A 45 2.51 2.84 -16.65
N GLU A 46 3.52 2.38 -17.39
CA GLU A 46 4.93 2.56 -17.01
C GLU A 46 5.30 4.05 -16.88
N THR A 47 4.92 4.88 -17.85
CA THR A 47 5.18 6.31 -17.80
C THR A 47 4.42 6.98 -16.65
N ILE A 48 3.15 6.62 -16.43
CA ILE A 48 2.35 7.11 -15.30
C ILE A 48 3.03 6.75 -13.97
N MET A 49 3.43 5.49 -13.77
CA MET A 49 4.09 5.05 -12.53
C MET A 49 5.43 5.76 -12.32
N ARG A 50 6.20 5.98 -13.40
CA ARG A 50 7.46 6.72 -13.34
C ARG A 50 7.24 8.18 -12.96
N THR A 51 6.29 8.87 -13.58
CA THR A 51 5.91 10.25 -13.25
C THR A 51 5.51 10.38 -11.78
N ILE A 52 4.63 9.50 -11.29
CA ILE A 52 4.24 9.50 -9.86
C ILE A 52 5.49 9.32 -8.98
N ARG A 53 6.36 8.36 -9.32
CA ARG A 53 7.57 8.07 -8.55
C ARG A 53 8.55 9.25 -8.52
N GLU A 54 8.82 9.87 -9.66
CA GLU A 54 9.85 10.91 -9.81
C GLU A 54 9.36 12.27 -9.29
N ASP A 55 8.12 12.66 -9.59
CA ASP A 55 7.65 14.03 -9.35
C ASP A 55 7.00 14.21 -7.97
N PHE A 56 6.38 13.15 -7.43
CA PHE A 56 5.59 13.21 -6.19
C PHE A 56 6.31 12.52 -5.04
N LEU A 57 6.71 11.27 -5.25
CA LEU A 57 7.41 10.49 -4.22
C LEU A 57 8.88 10.91 -4.08
N ALA A 58 9.44 11.59 -5.08
CA ALA A 58 10.80 12.15 -5.11
C ALA A 58 11.84 11.16 -4.57
N ASP A 59 12.66 11.58 -3.60
CA ASP A 59 13.69 10.76 -2.97
C ASP A 59 13.23 10.12 -1.64
N SER A 60 11.92 9.92 -1.48
CA SER A 60 11.39 9.09 -0.39
C SER A 60 12.02 7.70 -0.43
N THR A 61 12.18 7.15 0.77
CA THR A 61 12.77 5.82 1.02
C THR A 61 11.80 4.90 1.76
N VAL A 62 10.73 5.47 2.32
CA VAL A 62 9.63 4.77 2.98
C VAL A 62 8.32 5.39 2.52
N THR A 63 7.33 4.56 2.27
CA THR A 63 5.94 4.95 2.07
C THR A 63 5.12 4.48 3.28
N LEU A 64 4.54 5.44 3.98
CA LEU A 64 3.60 5.22 5.07
C LEU A 64 2.20 5.44 4.53
N VAL A 65 1.36 4.41 4.59
CA VAL A 65 -0.04 4.50 4.15
C VAL A 65 -0.93 4.61 5.38
N ILE A 66 -1.72 5.68 5.50
CA ILE A 66 -2.76 5.78 6.51
C ILE A 66 -4.00 5.05 5.99
N VAL A 67 -4.48 4.06 6.74
CA VAL A 67 -5.62 3.21 6.33
C VAL A 67 -6.84 3.53 7.19
N GLY A 68 -7.79 4.24 6.58
CA GLY A 68 -9.13 4.52 7.06
C GLY A 68 -10.21 3.71 6.33
N THR A 69 -11.47 4.15 6.47
CA THR A 69 -12.65 3.43 5.93
C THR A 69 -12.71 3.33 4.42
N GLU A 70 -12.16 4.31 3.70
CA GLU A 70 -12.30 4.44 2.24
C GLU A 70 -10.97 4.31 1.49
N THR A 71 -9.85 4.31 2.21
CA THR A 71 -8.50 4.43 1.64
C THR A 71 -8.21 3.34 0.61
N ALA A 72 -8.64 2.09 0.86
CA ALA A 72 -8.43 0.95 -0.05
C ALA A 72 -9.09 1.12 -1.42
N GLN A 73 -10.12 1.97 -1.53
CA GLN A 73 -10.85 2.24 -2.77
C GLN A 73 -10.39 3.52 -3.47
N ARG A 74 -9.39 4.24 -2.94
CA ARG A 74 -8.90 5.49 -3.54
C ARG A 74 -7.90 5.21 -4.66
N PRO A 75 -8.20 5.60 -5.92
CA PRO A 75 -7.28 5.38 -7.05
C PRO A 75 -5.91 5.99 -6.85
N PHE A 76 -5.85 7.21 -6.32
CA PHE A 76 -4.60 7.92 -6.03
C PHE A 76 -3.72 7.15 -5.04
N VAL A 77 -4.27 6.73 -3.89
CA VAL A 77 -3.53 5.96 -2.89
C VAL A 77 -3.01 4.64 -3.46
N ASN A 78 -3.86 3.89 -4.18
CA ASN A 78 -3.43 2.63 -4.79
C ASN A 78 -2.30 2.85 -5.81
N SER A 79 -2.39 3.89 -6.65
CA SER A 79 -1.33 4.24 -7.61
C SER A 79 -0.05 4.73 -6.94
N GLU A 80 -0.13 5.50 -5.86
CA GLU A 80 1.01 5.94 -5.07
C GLU A 80 1.75 4.76 -4.42
N ILE A 81 1.01 3.77 -3.90
CA ILE A 81 1.61 2.52 -3.38
C ILE A 81 2.30 1.76 -4.52
N GLN A 82 1.64 1.62 -5.67
CA GLN A 82 2.23 0.94 -6.83
C GLN A 82 3.51 1.63 -7.31
N ALA A 83 3.49 2.95 -7.46
CA ALA A 83 4.64 3.76 -7.85
C ALA A 83 5.77 3.69 -6.80
N SER A 84 5.44 3.65 -5.50
CA SER A 84 6.40 3.48 -4.41
C SER A 84 7.19 2.18 -4.51
N LEU A 85 6.59 1.15 -5.10
CA LEU A 85 7.20 -0.17 -5.28
C LEU A 85 7.83 -0.34 -6.68
N TRP A 86 7.71 0.66 -7.55
CA TRP A 86 8.19 0.61 -8.93
C TRP A 86 9.72 0.62 -9.02
N GLY A 87 10.24 -0.03 -10.05
CA GLY A 87 11.68 -0.11 -10.33
C GLY A 87 12.50 -0.87 -9.27
N ASN A 88 13.82 -0.65 -9.30
CA ASN A 88 14.78 -1.34 -8.42
C ASN A 88 15.05 -0.61 -7.10
N ASN A 89 14.78 0.69 -7.04
CA ASN A 89 14.95 1.51 -5.83
C ASN A 89 13.58 1.78 -5.17
N TYR A 90 12.85 0.72 -4.87
CA TYR A 90 11.53 0.80 -4.23
C TYR A 90 11.63 1.26 -2.78
N ASN A 91 10.56 1.83 -2.26
CA ASN A 91 10.42 2.25 -0.86
C ASN A 91 10.18 1.06 0.07
N GLY A 92 10.54 1.24 1.34
CA GLY A 92 9.98 0.44 2.43
C GLY A 92 8.49 0.74 2.56
N LEU A 93 7.68 -0.23 2.98
CA LEU A 93 6.23 -0.06 3.02
C LEU A 93 5.68 -0.37 4.41
N ILE A 94 4.82 0.52 4.91
CA ILE A 94 4.09 0.33 6.16
C ILE A 94 2.67 0.89 6.05
N ALA A 95 1.71 0.16 6.60
CA ALA A 95 0.37 0.66 6.83
C ALA A 95 0.18 1.03 8.31
N VAL A 96 -0.32 2.24 8.56
CA VAL A 96 -0.78 2.70 9.86
C VAL A 96 -2.30 2.79 9.79
N VAL A 97 -2.98 1.89 10.50
CA VAL A 97 -4.42 1.70 10.42
C VAL A 97 -5.09 2.45 11.56
N ARG A 98 -6.18 3.17 11.27
CA ARG A 98 -7.05 3.75 12.31
C ARG A 98 -7.42 2.71 13.35
N ASP A 99 -7.47 3.07 14.61
CA ASP A 99 -7.67 2.11 15.70
C ASP A 99 -8.98 1.32 15.54
N GLU A 100 -10.07 2.02 15.20
CA GLU A 100 -11.38 1.45 14.94
C GLU A 100 -11.41 0.55 13.70
N ILE A 101 -10.59 0.84 12.68
CA ILE A 101 -10.48 0.00 11.48
C ILE A 101 -9.60 -1.22 11.77
N TYR A 102 -8.53 -1.05 12.55
CA TYR A 102 -7.67 -2.14 12.98
C TYR A 102 -8.46 -3.20 13.73
N ASP A 103 -9.32 -2.77 14.66
CA ASP A 103 -10.18 -3.66 15.45
C ASP A 103 -11.31 -4.32 14.61
N LEU A 104 -11.64 -3.77 13.44
CA LEU A 104 -12.52 -4.41 12.47
C LEU A 104 -11.79 -5.46 11.63
N ILE A 105 -10.59 -5.15 11.12
CA ILE A 105 -9.87 -6.03 10.20
C ILE A 105 -9.17 -7.19 10.91
N TYR A 106 -8.93 -7.08 12.23
CA TYR A 106 -8.26 -8.09 13.03
C TYR A 106 -9.01 -8.44 14.31
N GLN A 107 -8.98 -9.73 14.64
CA GLN A 107 -9.41 -10.24 15.93
C GLN A 107 -8.31 -11.09 16.56
N LYS A 108 -8.37 -11.26 17.88
CA LYS A 108 -7.48 -12.19 18.58
C LYS A 108 -7.93 -13.63 18.33
N SER A 109 -6.97 -14.52 18.13
CA SER A 109 -7.17 -15.97 18.20
C SER A 109 -5.95 -16.62 18.84
N ILE A 110 -6.04 -17.90 19.23
CA ILE A 110 -4.88 -18.67 19.70
C ILE A 110 -4.36 -19.50 18.54
N CYS A 111 -3.04 -19.72 18.47
CA CYS A 111 -2.48 -20.68 17.53
C CYS A 111 -3.01 -22.09 17.82
N SER A 112 -3.88 -22.59 16.94
CA SER A 112 -4.47 -23.93 17.00
C SER A 112 -3.82 -24.92 16.01
N SER A 113 -2.72 -24.55 15.38
CA SER A 113 -2.01 -25.46 14.47
C SER A 113 -1.45 -26.64 15.25
N LEU A 114 -1.81 -27.86 14.84
CA LEU A 114 -1.32 -29.11 15.43
C LEU A 114 0.21 -29.24 15.30
N SER A 115 0.80 -28.68 14.24
CA SER A 115 2.25 -28.73 14.01
C SER A 115 3.04 -27.67 14.79
N CYS A 116 2.37 -26.65 15.35
CA CYS A 116 3.03 -25.58 16.08
C CYS A 116 2.75 -25.65 17.59
N GLY A 117 1.48 -25.78 18.01
CA GLY A 117 1.08 -25.99 19.40
C GLY A 117 1.50 -24.90 20.40
N CYS A 118 2.01 -23.74 19.95
CA CYS A 118 2.68 -22.77 20.81
C CYS A 118 1.74 -21.95 21.71
N GLY A 119 0.42 -22.00 21.50
CA GLY A 119 -0.57 -21.30 22.33
C GLY A 119 -0.50 -19.77 22.28
N VAL A 120 0.30 -19.17 21.40
CA VAL A 120 0.44 -17.71 21.33
C VAL A 120 -0.83 -17.06 20.80
N ILE A 121 -1.07 -15.81 21.23
CA ILE A 121 -2.16 -14.99 20.70
C ILE A 121 -1.75 -14.47 19.31
N LEU A 122 -2.56 -14.81 18.32
CA LEU A 122 -2.44 -14.40 16.94
C LEU A 122 -3.35 -13.23 16.61
N ARG A 123 -2.89 -12.43 15.65
CA ARG A 123 -3.69 -11.43 14.96
C ARG A 123 -4.34 -12.07 13.73
N LYS A 124 -5.60 -12.49 13.85
CA LYS A 124 -6.34 -13.19 12.79
C LYS A 124 -7.12 -12.20 11.92
N PRO A 125 -6.91 -12.16 10.60
CA PRO A 125 -7.74 -11.37 9.69
C PRO A 125 -9.23 -11.75 9.79
N THR A 126 -10.12 -10.76 9.78
CA THR A 126 -11.57 -10.95 9.69
C THR A 126 -12.05 -10.84 8.24
N LYS A 127 -13.36 -11.01 8.00
CA LYS A 127 -14.00 -10.75 6.69
C LYS A 127 -13.82 -9.30 6.19
N PHE A 128 -13.48 -8.36 7.07
CA PHE A 128 -13.30 -6.96 6.72
C PHE A 128 -11.87 -6.63 6.26
N TYR A 129 -10.92 -7.54 6.44
CA TYR A 129 -9.51 -7.33 6.08
C TYR A 129 -9.34 -6.93 4.62
N GLU A 130 -10.00 -7.64 3.69
CA GLU A 130 -9.91 -7.34 2.27
C GLU A 130 -10.60 -6.04 1.87
N LYS A 131 -11.69 -5.69 2.57
CA LYS A 131 -12.48 -4.49 2.29
C LYS A 131 -11.72 -3.21 2.60
N TYR A 132 -11.06 -3.16 3.77
CA TYR A 132 -10.44 -1.93 4.26
C TYR A 132 -8.94 -1.83 4.02
N THR A 133 -8.26 -2.93 3.69
CA THR A 133 -6.81 -2.91 3.49
C THR A 133 -6.45 -2.82 2.00
N PRO A 134 -5.69 -1.78 1.56
CA PRO A 134 -5.28 -1.65 0.16
C PRO A 134 -4.61 -2.93 -0.38
N GLU A 135 -4.85 -3.24 -1.65
CA GLU A 135 -4.47 -4.55 -2.23
C GLU A 135 -2.96 -4.81 -2.10
N LEU A 136 -2.11 -3.84 -2.45
CA LEU A 136 -0.66 -4.00 -2.37
C LEU A 136 -0.15 -4.03 -0.92
N ILE A 137 -0.88 -3.46 0.04
CA ILE A 137 -0.58 -3.65 1.46
C ILE A 137 -0.82 -5.13 1.83
N ARG A 138 -2.00 -5.68 1.49
CA ARG A 138 -2.32 -7.10 1.78
C ARG A 138 -1.36 -8.06 1.11
N LYS A 139 -1.06 -7.85 -0.17
CA LYS A 139 -0.15 -8.69 -0.96
C LYS A 139 1.28 -8.70 -0.40
N ASN A 140 1.73 -7.59 0.20
CA ASN A 140 3.06 -7.49 0.82
C ASN A 140 3.06 -7.76 2.33
N HIS A 141 1.89 -7.91 2.96
CA HIS A 141 1.70 -8.41 4.32
C HIS A 141 1.39 -9.92 4.32
N LYS A 142 2.04 -10.65 3.41
CA LYS A 142 1.91 -12.10 3.29
C LYS A 142 3.29 -12.72 3.41
N TYR A 143 3.39 -13.76 4.23
CA TYR A 143 4.59 -14.59 4.29
C TYR A 143 4.52 -15.64 3.19
N ASP A 144 5.55 -15.71 2.34
CA ASP A 144 5.63 -16.65 1.20
C ASP A 144 6.28 -18.00 1.59
N GLY A 145 6.10 -18.48 2.82
CA GLY A 145 6.64 -19.76 3.29
C GLY A 145 5.64 -20.55 4.12
N ASP A 146 6.02 -21.79 4.47
CA ASP A 146 5.18 -22.72 5.21
C ASP A 146 5.43 -22.62 6.72
N ILE A 147 4.73 -21.71 7.39
CA ILE A 147 4.74 -21.58 8.85
C ILE A 147 3.32 -21.33 9.38
N ALA A 148 3.05 -21.78 10.60
CA ALA A 148 1.73 -21.66 11.24
C ALA A 148 1.29 -20.21 11.48
N HIS A 149 2.25 -19.31 11.74
CA HIS A 149 2.02 -17.88 11.89
C HIS A 149 3.33 -17.11 11.66
N PHE A 150 3.21 -15.87 11.20
CA PHE A 150 4.35 -14.96 11.00
C PHE A 150 4.20 -13.70 11.85
N THR A 151 5.32 -13.00 12.04
CA THR A 151 5.35 -11.66 12.61
C THR A 151 5.58 -10.62 11.53
N ASP A 152 5.25 -9.36 11.84
CA ASP A 152 5.50 -8.23 10.95
C ASP A 152 6.95 -8.15 10.46
N ASP A 153 7.94 -8.71 11.15
CA ASP A 153 9.34 -8.71 10.73
C ASP A 153 9.64 -9.65 9.56
N GLN A 154 8.79 -10.64 9.32
CA GLN A 154 8.97 -11.67 8.30
C GLN A 154 8.29 -11.31 6.97
N VAL A 155 7.53 -10.22 6.91
CA VAL A 155 6.81 -9.75 5.72
C VAL A 155 7.25 -8.35 5.33
N PHE A 156 7.13 -8.03 4.03
CA PHE A 156 7.63 -6.78 3.50
C PHE A 156 6.88 -5.57 4.05
N CYS A 157 5.54 -5.63 4.09
CA CYS A 157 4.71 -4.59 4.65
C CYS A 157 4.28 -4.93 6.08
N SER A 158 4.57 -4.06 7.04
CA SER A 158 3.94 -4.10 8.36
C SER A 158 2.55 -3.45 8.33
N ILE A 159 1.63 -3.96 9.14
CA ILE A 159 0.31 -3.34 9.35
C ILE A 159 0.20 -3.05 10.84
N VAL A 160 0.14 -1.77 11.21
CA VAL A 160 0.30 -1.34 12.60
C VAL A 160 -0.93 -0.54 13.02
N LYS A 161 -1.43 -0.79 14.24
CA LYS A 161 -2.50 0.01 14.84
C LYS A 161 -1.99 1.42 15.11
N TYR A 162 -2.78 2.45 14.84
CA TYR A 162 -2.36 3.85 14.97
C TYR A 162 -1.84 4.18 16.38
N ALA A 163 -2.54 3.77 17.43
CA ALA A 163 -2.09 3.96 18.80
C ALA A 163 -0.69 3.39 19.05
N ASP A 164 -0.41 2.17 18.57
CA ASP A 164 0.89 1.50 18.73
C ASP A 164 1.98 2.22 17.96
N PHE A 165 1.67 2.67 16.73
CA PHE A 165 2.59 3.44 15.91
C PHE A 165 3.02 4.73 16.62
N MET A 166 2.08 5.48 17.19
CA MET A 166 2.33 6.77 17.85
C MET A 166 3.20 6.67 19.11
N ILE A 167 3.34 5.49 19.70
CA ILE A 167 4.27 5.25 20.82
C ILE A 167 5.73 5.33 20.35
N LYS A 168 6.05 4.77 19.18
CA LYS A 168 7.43 4.64 18.68
C LYS A 168 7.52 4.69 17.15
N PRO A 169 7.18 5.83 16.54
CA PRO A 169 6.91 5.87 15.12
C PRO A 169 8.21 5.75 14.29
N GLU A 170 9.36 6.19 14.81
CA GLU A 170 10.71 5.96 14.22
C GLU A 170 11.06 4.48 14.08
N TYR A 171 10.80 3.69 15.12
CA TYR A 171 11.08 2.25 15.10
C TYR A 171 10.36 1.54 13.94
N TYR A 172 9.12 1.92 13.67
CA TYR A 172 8.33 1.33 12.59
C TYR A 172 8.81 1.79 11.21
N ILE A 173 9.18 3.06 11.06
CA ILE A 173 9.74 3.61 9.81
C ILE A 173 11.11 2.97 9.50
N ASP A 174 11.98 2.84 10.49
CA ASP A 174 13.29 2.20 10.34
C ASP A 174 13.15 0.72 9.97
N LYS A 175 12.18 0.01 10.57
CA LYS A 175 11.88 -1.37 10.17
C LYS A 175 11.39 -1.46 8.73
N ALA A 176 10.48 -0.59 8.31
CA ALA A 176 10.00 -0.56 6.92
C ALA A 176 11.16 -0.29 5.94
N PHE A 177 12.04 0.66 6.25
CA PHE A 177 13.22 0.95 5.44
C PHE A 177 14.17 -0.24 5.36
N ASN A 178 14.50 -0.86 6.50
CA ASN A 178 15.50 -1.93 6.54
C ASN A 178 15.06 -3.19 5.78
N LYS A 179 13.76 -3.48 5.70
CA LYS A 179 13.22 -4.59 4.92
C LYS A 179 13.55 -4.51 3.43
N ARG A 180 13.79 -3.32 2.88
CA ARG A 180 14.25 -3.13 1.48
C ARG A 180 15.56 -3.85 1.17
N LYS A 181 16.42 -4.04 2.17
CA LYS A 181 17.71 -4.71 2.03
C LYS A 181 17.59 -6.24 1.99
N ASN A 182 16.43 -6.78 2.38
CA ASN A 182 16.21 -8.22 2.43
C ASN A 182 15.83 -8.78 1.07
N LYS A 183 16.84 -9.26 0.33
CA LYS A 183 16.67 -9.87 -1.01
C LYS A 183 15.81 -11.15 -1.02
N LYS A 184 15.51 -11.75 0.15
CA LYS A 184 14.66 -12.95 0.25
C LYS A 184 13.16 -12.61 0.27
N MET A 185 12.78 -11.36 0.53
CA MET A 185 11.37 -10.97 0.55
C MET A 185 10.85 -10.83 -0.88
N LEU A 186 9.79 -11.57 -1.22
CA LEU A 186 9.09 -11.43 -2.49
C LEU A 186 8.17 -10.20 -2.44
N ILE A 187 8.55 -9.15 -3.17
CA ILE A 187 7.79 -7.90 -3.20
C ILE A 187 6.77 -7.98 -4.33
N LYS A 188 5.50 -7.84 -3.98
CA LYS A 188 4.41 -7.78 -4.96
C LYS A 188 4.24 -6.32 -5.38
N LYS A 189 4.39 -6.02 -6.68
CA LYS A 189 4.48 -4.64 -7.19
C LYS A 189 3.31 -4.22 -8.08
N ARG A 190 2.43 -5.15 -8.47
CA ARG A 190 1.35 -4.89 -9.43
C ARG A 190 -0.02 -5.06 -8.78
N LEU A 191 -0.87 -4.04 -8.96
CA LEU A 191 -2.29 -4.09 -8.65
C LEU A 191 -3.01 -5.02 -9.63
N SER A 192 -4.11 -5.60 -9.18
CA SER A 192 -5.02 -6.32 -10.07
C SER A 192 -5.73 -5.37 -11.03
N GLU A 193 -6.29 -5.90 -12.12
CA GLU A 193 -6.98 -5.09 -13.13
C GLU A 193 -8.14 -4.29 -12.52
N ASN A 194 -8.95 -4.93 -11.70
CA ASN A 194 -10.17 -4.36 -11.09
C ASN A 194 -9.91 -3.45 -9.89
N THR A 195 -8.67 -3.33 -9.42
CA THR A 195 -8.36 -2.45 -8.29
C THR A 195 -8.37 -1.00 -8.75
N PRO A 196 -9.12 -0.10 -8.11
CA PRO A 196 -9.17 1.31 -8.49
C PRO A 196 -7.77 1.91 -8.47
N LYS A 197 -7.32 2.45 -9.60
CA LYS A 197 -6.01 3.07 -9.79
C LYS A 197 -6.06 4.08 -10.92
N ILE A 198 -5.13 5.05 -10.90
CA ILE A 198 -4.83 5.86 -12.07
C ILE A 198 -4.33 4.93 -13.17
N GLN A 199 -5.02 4.95 -14.31
CA GLN A 199 -4.74 4.08 -15.43
C GLN A 199 -4.90 4.85 -16.74
N PRO A 200 -4.25 4.38 -17.82
CA PRO A 200 -4.41 5.00 -19.13
C PRO A 200 -5.89 5.05 -19.52
N LYS A 201 -6.32 6.10 -20.25
CA LYS A 201 -7.63 6.12 -20.89
C LYS A 201 -7.74 4.91 -21.80
N LYS A 202 -8.80 4.11 -21.64
CA LYS A 202 -9.11 3.03 -22.57
C LYS A 202 -9.53 3.65 -23.90
N ASP A 203 -8.86 3.28 -24.99
CA ASP A 203 -9.30 3.67 -26.34
C ASP A 203 -10.65 3.00 -26.63
N ILE A 204 -11.72 3.80 -26.67
CA ILE A 204 -13.10 3.32 -26.90
C ILE A 204 -13.31 2.92 -28.38
N PHE A 205 -12.33 3.15 -29.27
CA PHE A 205 -12.48 2.98 -30.72
C PHE A 205 -12.03 1.63 -31.32
N GLY A 206 -11.52 0.68 -30.52
CA GLY A 206 -11.05 -0.62 -31.03
C GLY A 206 -12.14 -1.66 -31.33
N GLY A 207 -13.40 -1.41 -30.99
CA GLY A 207 -14.47 -2.42 -30.94
C GLY A 207 -15.44 -2.50 -32.11
N ILE A 208 -15.38 -1.62 -33.13
CA ILE A 208 -16.48 -1.49 -34.12
C ILE A 208 -16.09 -1.86 -35.58
N PHE A 209 -14.82 -2.17 -35.90
CA PHE A 209 -14.42 -2.53 -37.28
C PHE A 209 -13.92 -3.97 -37.45
N LYS A 210 -14.72 -4.95 -37.06
CA LYS A 210 -14.60 -6.35 -37.54
C LYS A 210 -15.98 -6.88 -37.93
N GLY A 211 -16.50 -6.41 -39.06
CA GLY A 211 -17.74 -6.97 -39.58
C GLY A 211 -18.35 -6.15 -40.71
N LEU A 212 -17.63 -5.94 -41.81
CA LEU A 212 -18.21 -5.59 -43.12
C LEU A 212 -17.07 -5.52 -44.13
N LEU A 213 -16.73 -6.65 -44.74
CA LEU A 213 -16.05 -6.74 -46.04
C LEU A 213 -16.05 -8.22 -46.49
N TYR A 214 -17.24 -8.74 -46.76
CA TYR A 214 -17.43 -9.89 -47.65
C TYR A 214 -18.79 -9.72 -48.33
N HIS A 215 -18.78 -9.06 -49.48
CA HIS A 215 -19.54 -9.44 -50.68
C HIS A 215 -19.36 -8.35 -51.75
N ARG A 216 -18.50 -8.64 -52.72
CA ARG A 216 -18.66 -8.29 -54.14
C ARG A 216 -17.55 -9.02 -54.90
N HIS A 217 -17.89 -10.16 -55.49
CA HIS A 217 -17.85 -10.46 -56.92
C HIS A 217 -18.33 -11.89 -57.13
#